data_AF-A0A9D4NES7-F1
#
_entry.id   AF-A0A9D4NES7-F1
#
_cell.length_a   1.000
_cell.length_b   1.000
_cell.length_c   1.000
_cell.angle_alpha   90.00
_cell.angle_beta   90.00
_cell.angle_gamma   90.00
#
_symmetry.space_group_name_H-M   'P 1'
#
loop_
_entity.id
_entity.type
_entity.pdbx_description
1 polymer ?
#
loop_
_entity_poly.entity_id
_entity_poly.type
_entity_poly.pdbx_seq_one_letter_code
_entity_poly.pdbx_strand_id
1 'polypeptide(L)'
;MRTFPPQLQNQLEITGNLKNQTDGLRGAECNRMIMLLTDGGTELAEDVFKKYNPPGNKRYRVFTYAVGQTANPVSAIRWMACANRGYFSQIQAMGAVTSKVQEYLDVPLQMLQKFHLTFKEQVQFVLKIDPRGLGMMTTVTLPVYNRTLGTVSRP
;
A
#
# COMPACT_ATOMS: atom_id res chain seq x y z
N MET A 1 3.45 24.04 -12.50
CA MET A 1 2.58 22.85 -12.56
C MET A 1 3.45 21.63 -12.32
N ARG A 2 3.25 20.90 -11.21
CA ARG A 2 4.00 19.67 -10.94
C ARG A 2 3.34 18.56 -11.74
N THR A 3 3.92 18.20 -12.88
CA THR A 3 3.45 17.12 -13.74
C THR A 3 3.74 15.78 -13.07
N PHE A 4 2.67 15.09 -12.70
CA PHE A 4 2.64 13.72 -12.19
C PHE A 4 3.09 12.61 -13.19
N PRO A 5 2.89 12.74 -14.52
CA PRO A 5 3.05 11.61 -15.43
C PRO A 5 4.47 11.00 -15.53
N PRO A 6 5.59 11.75 -15.58
CA PRO A 6 6.91 11.12 -15.76
C PRO A 6 7.34 10.31 -14.54
N GLN A 7 7.02 10.77 -13.33
CA GLN A 7 7.40 10.08 -12.08
C GLN A 7 6.63 8.76 -11.91
N LEU A 8 5.33 8.77 -12.20
CA LEU A 8 4.49 7.57 -12.16
C LEU A 8 4.86 6.57 -13.25
N GLN A 9 5.19 7.05 -14.45
CA GLN A 9 5.68 6.21 -15.55
C GLN A 9 7.01 5.54 -15.18
N ASN A 10 8.00 6.30 -14.71
CA ASN A 10 9.29 5.76 -14.28
C ASN A 10 9.10 4.69 -13.18
N GLN A 11 8.22 4.93 -12.20
CA GLN A 11 7.98 3.96 -11.12
C GLN A 11 7.33 2.67 -11.63
N LEU A 12 6.34 2.77 -12.51
CA LEU A 12 5.67 1.61 -13.11
C LEU A 12 6.57 0.86 -14.09
N GLU A 13 7.46 1.57 -14.77
CA GLU A 13 8.49 1.00 -15.64
C GLU A 13 9.56 0.26 -14.83
N ILE A 14 10.09 0.86 -13.75
CA ILE A 14 11.02 0.19 -12.82
C ILE A 14 10.38 -1.07 -12.23
N THR A 15 9.11 -0.99 -11.81
CA THR A 15 8.39 -2.15 -11.27
C THR A 15 8.10 -3.21 -12.32
N GLY A 16 7.90 -2.81 -13.58
CA GLY A 16 7.78 -3.70 -14.73
C GLY A 16 9.09 -4.42 -15.05
N ASN A 17 10.20 -3.69 -15.02
CA ASN A 17 11.55 -4.18 -15.34
C ASN A 17 12.13 -5.09 -14.26
N LEU A 18 11.71 -4.94 -13.00
CA LEU A 18 12.04 -5.87 -11.90
C LEU A 18 11.60 -7.33 -12.15
N LYS A 19 10.73 -7.57 -13.15
CA LYS A 19 10.39 -8.94 -13.57
C LYS A 19 11.45 -9.60 -14.47
N ASN A 20 12.28 -8.81 -15.14
CA ASN A 20 13.21 -9.28 -16.15
C ASN A 20 14.66 -9.36 -15.62
N GLN A 21 14.91 -8.95 -14.38
CA GLN A 21 16.26 -8.87 -13.84
C GLN A 21 16.61 -10.15 -13.08
N THR A 22 17.45 -10.98 -13.70
CA THR A 22 17.95 -12.25 -13.13
C THR A 22 19.01 -12.07 -12.05
N ASP A 23 19.56 -10.85 -11.89
CA ASP A 23 20.70 -10.58 -11.02
C ASP A 23 20.33 -9.68 -9.83
N GLY A 24 20.39 -10.25 -8.63
CA GLY A 24 20.53 -9.54 -7.35
C GLY A 24 19.30 -8.88 -6.71
N LEU A 25 18.35 -8.33 -7.47
CA LEU A 25 17.15 -7.67 -6.93
C LEU A 25 15.86 -8.43 -7.26
N ARG A 26 15.68 -9.61 -6.66
CA ARG A 26 14.39 -10.30 -6.67
C ARG A 26 13.46 -9.68 -5.62
N GLY A 27 12.35 -9.10 -6.07
CA GLY A 27 11.25 -8.70 -5.18
C GLY A 27 10.49 -9.91 -4.63
N ALA A 28 9.66 -9.72 -3.60
CA ALA A 28 8.89 -10.80 -2.99
C ALA A 28 7.81 -11.42 -3.91
N GLU A 29 7.52 -10.82 -5.07
CA GLU A 29 6.56 -11.24 -6.12
C GLU A 29 5.11 -11.56 -5.71
N CYS A 30 4.77 -11.59 -4.42
CA CYS A 30 3.43 -11.90 -3.91
C CYS A 30 2.46 -10.74 -4.10
N ASN A 31 2.68 -9.64 -3.37
CA ASN A 31 1.80 -8.48 -3.38
C ASN A 31 2.50 -7.29 -4.00
N ARG A 32 1.98 -6.82 -5.14
CA ARG A 32 2.53 -5.64 -5.83
C ARG A 32 1.71 -4.41 -5.45
N MET A 33 2.34 -3.47 -4.76
CA MET A 33 1.71 -2.21 -4.33
C MET A 33 2.57 -1.01 -4.69
N ILE A 34 1.91 0.11 -4.94
CA ILE A 34 2.52 1.40 -5.21
C ILE A 34 1.94 2.37 -4.19
N MET A 35 2.82 2.98 -3.41
CA MET A 35 2.46 4.05 -2.48
C MET A 35 2.88 5.38 -3.07
N LEU A 36 1.94 6.31 -3.12
CA LEU A 36 2.15 7.65 -3.62
C LEU A 36 1.91 8.66 -2.50
N LEU A 37 2.96 9.39 -2.13
CA LEU A 37 2.86 10.51 -1.20
C LEU A 37 2.95 11.81 -2.01
N THR A 38 1.94 12.66 -1.89
CA THR A 38 1.86 13.90 -2.69
C THR A 38 1.07 14.96 -1.94
N ASP A 39 1.38 16.22 -2.15
CA ASP A 39 0.58 17.33 -1.64
C ASP A 39 -0.69 17.56 -2.46
N GLY A 40 -0.89 16.85 -3.57
CA GLY A 40 -2.08 16.94 -4.42
C GLY A 40 -1.73 16.93 -5.91
N GLY A 41 -2.75 16.98 -6.77
CA GLY A 41 -2.54 17.02 -8.21
C GLY A 41 -3.86 17.06 -8.96
N THR A 42 -3.88 17.78 -10.07
CA THR A 42 -5.05 17.89 -10.96
C THR A 42 -5.05 16.85 -12.08
N GLU A 43 -3.89 16.28 -12.38
CA GLU A 43 -3.71 15.38 -13.51
C GLU A 43 -4.13 13.95 -13.18
N LEU A 44 -4.99 13.40 -14.02
CA LEU A 44 -5.37 12.00 -14.00
C LEU A 44 -4.35 11.21 -14.84
N ALA A 45 -3.55 10.37 -14.20
CA ALA A 45 -2.59 9.50 -14.89
C ALA A 45 -3.27 8.29 -15.58
N GLU A 46 -4.39 8.52 -16.27
CA GLU A 46 -5.21 7.43 -16.80
C GLU A 46 -4.48 6.59 -17.83
N ASP A 47 -3.75 7.23 -18.75
CA ASP A 47 -3.07 6.53 -19.86
C ASP A 47 -1.98 5.60 -19.35
N VAL A 48 -1.32 6.01 -18.26
CA VAL A 48 -0.32 5.20 -17.56
C VAL A 48 -0.98 3.97 -16.95
N PHE A 49 -2.11 4.15 -16.24
CA PHE A 49 -2.83 3.01 -15.66
C PHE A 49 -3.51 2.13 -16.72
N LYS A 50 -3.95 2.67 -17.86
CA LYS A 50 -4.47 1.88 -18.99
C LYS A 50 -3.38 0.96 -19.56
N LYS A 51 -2.16 1.48 -19.73
CA LYS A 51 -1.01 0.71 -20.26
C LYS A 51 -0.50 -0.35 -19.28
N TYR A 52 -0.29 0.00 -18.01
CA TYR A 52 0.40 -0.87 -17.04
C TYR A 52 -0.54 -1.62 -16.07
N ASN A 53 -1.80 -1.19 -15.91
CA ASN A 53 -2.74 -1.76 -14.95
C ASN A 53 -4.21 -1.71 -15.45
N PRO A 54 -4.55 -2.43 -16.53
CA PRO A 54 -5.87 -2.33 -17.18
C PRO A 54 -7.02 -2.83 -16.27
N PRO A 55 -8.28 -2.37 -16.48
CA PRO A 55 -9.45 -2.70 -15.66
C PRO A 55 -9.72 -4.21 -15.50
N GLY A 56 -9.42 -5.02 -16.53
CA GLY A 56 -9.59 -6.48 -16.48
C GLY A 56 -8.49 -7.24 -15.74
N ASN A 57 -7.30 -6.65 -15.56
CA ASN A 57 -6.16 -7.31 -14.92
C ASN A 57 -5.37 -6.32 -14.06
N LYS A 58 -5.95 -5.99 -12.89
CA LYS A 58 -5.34 -5.09 -11.91
C LYS A 58 -4.25 -5.82 -11.11
N ARG A 59 -3.00 -5.74 -11.59
CA ARG A 59 -1.82 -6.35 -10.95
C ARG A 59 -1.23 -5.51 -9.82
N TYR A 60 -1.38 -4.18 -9.88
CA TYR A 60 -0.83 -3.25 -8.89
C TYR A 60 -1.95 -2.62 -8.06
N ARG A 61 -1.80 -2.59 -6.73
CA ARG A 61 -2.66 -1.82 -5.82
C ARG A 61 -2.03 -0.45 -5.58
N VAL A 62 -2.79 0.63 -5.76
CA VAL A 62 -2.28 2.00 -5.66
C VAL A 62 -2.83 2.70 -4.43
N PHE A 63 -1.98 2.98 -3.47
CA PHE A 63 -2.31 3.71 -2.25
C PHE A 63 -1.86 5.15 -2.40
N THR A 64 -2.76 6.11 -2.22
CA THR A 64 -2.46 7.53 -2.39
C THR A 64 -2.65 8.30 -1.08
N TYR A 65 -1.67 9.12 -0.75
CA TYR A 65 -1.60 9.87 0.50
C TYR A 65 -1.40 11.35 0.19
N ALA A 66 -2.42 12.15 0.49
CA ALA A 66 -2.36 13.60 0.40
C ALA A 66 -1.62 14.15 1.63
N VAL A 67 -0.49 14.84 1.46
CA VAL A 67 0.33 15.35 2.56
C VAL A 67 0.47 16.86 2.45
N GLY A 68 -0.04 17.59 3.44
CA GLY A 68 0.14 19.03 3.50
C GLY A 68 -1.04 19.76 4.13
N GLN A 69 -0.79 21.00 4.53
CA GLN A 69 -1.79 21.89 5.12
C GLN A 69 -2.60 22.64 4.04
N THR A 70 -2.08 22.73 2.82
CA THR A 70 -2.72 23.42 1.70
C THR A 70 -3.80 22.56 1.06
N ALA A 71 -4.97 23.16 0.82
CA ALA A 71 -6.10 22.52 0.17
C ALA A 71 -5.88 22.41 -1.34
N ASN A 72 -4.99 21.52 -1.76
CA ASN A 72 -4.88 21.14 -3.16
C ASN A 72 -6.03 20.20 -3.54
N PRO A 73 -6.48 20.21 -4.80
CA PRO A 73 -7.52 19.30 -5.26
C PRO A 73 -7.08 17.85 -5.11
N VAL A 74 -7.86 17.07 -4.34
CA VAL A 74 -7.59 15.65 -4.06
C VAL A 74 -8.38 14.70 -4.97
N SER A 75 -9.17 15.22 -5.90
CA SER A 75 -10.06 14.44 -6.78
C SER A 75 -9.28 13.44 -7.64
N ALA A 76 -8.20 13.87 -8.28
CA ALA A 76 -7.40 13.01 -9.16
C ALA A 76 -6.68 11.90 -8.37
N ILE A 77 -6.05 12.23 -7.23
CA ILE A 77 -5.34 11.26 -6.39
C ILE A 77 -6.30 10.26 -5.73
N ARG A 78 -7.52 10.68 -5.39
CA ARG A 78 -8.58 9.79 -4.89
C ARG A 78 -9.05 8.83 -5.98
N TRP A 79 -9.25 9.33 -7.20
CA TRP A 79 -9.62 8.51 -8.35
C TRP A 79 -8.55 7.45 -8.64
N MET A 80 -7.25 7.81 -8.59
CA MET A 80 -6.15 6.87 -8.80
C MET A 80 -6.16 5.70 -7.81
N ALA A 81 -6.48 5.94 -6.53
CA ALA A 81 -6.63 4.86 -5.54
C ALA A 81 -7.87 3.99 -5.82
N CYS A 82 -9.00 4.64 -6.09
CA CYS A 82 -10.28 3.95 -6.32
C CYS A 82 -10.23 3.04 -7.57
N ALA A 83 -9.71 3.54 -8.68
CA ALA A 83 -9.61 2.81 -9.94
C ALA A 83 -8.64 1.61 -9.89
N ASN A 84 -7.76 1.56 -8.88
CA ASN A 84 -6.71 0.55 -8.76
C ASN A 84 -6.81 -0.28 -7.47
N ARG A 85 -8.01 -0.43 -6.89
CA ARG A 85 -8.27 -1.27 -5.69
C ARG A 85 -7.35 -0.94 -4.50
N GLY A 86 -6.99 0.32 -4.34
CA GLY A 86 -6.20 0.78 -3.21
C GLY A 86 -7.02 1.59 -2.21
N TYR A 87 -6.35 2.49 -1.50
CA TYR A 87 -6.93 3.32 -0.46
C TYR A 87 -6.36 4.75 -0.54
N PHE A 88 -7.16 5.72 -0.12
CA PHE A 88 -6.82 7.13 -0.10
C PHE A 88 -6.93 7.67 1.33
N SER A 89 -5.93 8.42 1.79
CA SER A 89 -5.97 9.11 3.07
C SER A 89 -5.26 10.47 2.99
N GLN A 90 -5.62 11.40 3.89
CA GLN A 90 -5.07 12.75 3.94
C GLN A 90 -4.37 13.00 5.29
N ILE A 91 -3.14 13.49 5.22
CA ILE A 91 -2.34 13.97 6.35
C ILE A 91 -2.35 15.48 6.36
N GLN A 92 -2.97 16.06 7.38
CA GLN A 92 -3.03 17.51 7.54
C GLN A 92 -1.77 18.10 8.20
N ALA A 93 -0.94 17.31 8.90
CA ALA A 93 0.22 17.82 9.65
C ALA A 93 1.45 16.90 9.61
N MET A 94 2.65 17.49 9.46
CA MET A 94 3.93 16.76 9.47
C MET A 94 4.18 16.02 10.80
N GLY A 95 3.70 16.55 11.92
CA GLY A 95 3.79 15.89 13.24
C GLY A 95 2.90 14.65 13.39
N ALA A 96 1.91 14.47 12.51
CA ALA A 96 1.03 13.28 12.51
C ALA A 96 1.52 12.19 11.54
N VAL A 97 2.60 12.45 10.78
CA VAL A 97 3.12 11.49 9.79
C VAL A 97 3.58 10.21 10.48
N THR A 98 4.29 10.31 11.61
CA THR A 98 4.79 9.12 12.34
C THR A 98 3.65 8.24 12.86
N SER A 99 2.57 8.83 13.39
CA SER A 99 1.39 8.07 13.83
C SER A 99 0.57 7.52 12.66
N LYS A 100 0.47 8.26 11.54
CA LYS A 100 -0.27 7.82 10.35
C LYS A 100 0.48 6.79 9.50
N VAL A 101 1.82 6.72 9.60
CA VAL A 101 2.62 5.67 8.95
C VAL A 101 2.30 4.28 9.47
N GLN A 102 1.96 4.15 10.76
CA GLN A 102 1.47 2.89 11.31
C GLN A 102 0.16 2.46 10.59
N GLU A 103 -0.78 3.40 10.44
CA GLU A 103 -2.06 3.18 9.75
C GLU A 103 -1.89 2.87 8.25
N TYR A 104 -0.83 3.39 7.61
CA TYR A 104 -0.49 3.08 6.21
C TYR A 104 -0.10 1.62 5.97
N LEU A 105 0.37 0.92 6.99
CA LEU A 105 0.66 -0.51 6.91
C LEU A 105 -0.55 -1.36 7.28
N ASP A 106 -1.42 -0.86 8.17
CA ASP A 106 -2.63 -1.56 8.59
C ASP A 106 -3.62 -1.76 7.44
N VAL A 107 -3.81 -0.76 6.57
CA VAL A 107 -4.78 -0.85 5.47
C VAL A 107 -4.40 -1.90 4.41
N PRO A 108 -3.15 -1.96 3.90
CA PRO A 108 -2.67 -3.06 3.08
C PRO A 108 -2.81 -4.41 3.79
N LEU A 109 -2.48 -4.48 5.09
CA LEU A 109 -2.62 -5.71 5.88
C LEU A 109 -4.08 -6.19 5.90
N GLN A 110 -5.03 -5.34 6.28
CA GLN A 110 -6.46 -5.65 6.32
C GLN A 110 -6.99 -6.16 4.96
N MET A 111 -6.49 -5.59 3.86
CA MET A 111 -6.84 -6.06 2.52
C MET A 111 -6.25 -7.45 2.21
N LEU A 112 -5.13 -7.85 2.81
CA LEU A 112 -4.62 -9.22 2.73
C LEU A 112 -5.42 -10.19 3.60
N GLN A 113 -5.94 -9.73 4.75
CA GLN A 113 -6.75 -10.56 5.66
C GLN A 113 -7.99 -11.13 4.97
N LYS A 114 -8.67 -10.34 4.13
CA LYS A 114 -9.86 -10.80 3.38
C LYS A 114 -9.57 -11.92 2.38
N PHE A 115 -8.37 -11.96 1.80
CA PHE A 115 -7.94 -13.05 0.92
C PHE A 115 -7.49 -14.29 1.71
N HIS A 116 -7.07 -14.11 2.96
CA HIS A 116 -6.55 -15.17 3.84
C HIS A 116 -7.58 -15.83 4.75
N LEU A 117 -8.88 -15.48 4.65
CA LEU A 117 -9.93 -16.27 5.32
C LEU A 117 -10.08 -17.68 4.70
N THR A 118 -9.49 -17.92 3.52
CA THR A 118 -9.44 -19.22 2.85
C THR A 118 -8.18 -20.03 3.20
N PHE A 119 -7.10 -19.38 3.66
CA PHE A 119 -5.84 -20.05 3.98
C PHE A 119 -5.63 -20.09 5.51
N LYS A 120 -5.87 -21.27 6.05
CA LYS A 120 -5.73 -21.64 7.46
C LYS A 120 -4.31 -21.30 7.99
N GLU A 121 -4.27 -20.59 9.11
CA GLU A 121 -3.17 -20.50 10.09
C GLU A 121 -1.73 -20.39 9.53
N GLN A 122 -1.37 -19.21 9.02
CA GLN A 122 0.04 -18.85 8.89
C GLN A 122 0.55 -18.24 10.20
N VAL A 123 1.43 -18.97 10.86
CA VAL A 123 2.12 -18.54 12.08
C VAL A 123 3.46 -17.92 11.67
N GLN A 124 3.73 -16.69 12.11
CA GLN A 124 5.04 -16.05 11.91
C GLN A 124 5.92 -16.26 13.15
N PHE A 125 7.12 -16.78 12.92
CA PHE A 125 8.14 -17.00 13.96
C PHE A 125 9.27 -16.00 13.75
N VAL A 126 9.67 -15.29 14.81
CA VAL A 126 10.83 -14.39 14.77
C VAL A 126 11.72 -14.69 15.97
N LEU A 127 13.00 -14.91 15.68
CA LEU A 127 14.05 -14.97 16.70
C LEU A 127 14.45 -13.56 17.08
N LYS A 128 14.32 -13.21 18.35
CA LYS A 128 14.67 -11.89 18.87
C LYS A 128 15.45 -12.05 20.18
N ILE A 129 16.43 -11.19 20.38
CA ILE A 129 17.12 -11.09 21.67
C ILE A 129 16.25 -10.23 22.59
N ASP A 130 15.93 -10.73 23.78
CA ASP A 130 15.08 -10.01 24.73
C ASP A 130 15.79 -8.73 25.19
N PRO A 131 15.20 -7.52 25.00
CA PRO A 131 15.76 -6.28 25.51
C PRO A 131 15.93 -6.24 27.04
N ARG A 132 15.33 -7.17 27.79
CA ARG A 132 15.51 -7.32 29.25
C ARG A 132 16.67 -8.24 29.65
N GLY A 133 17.44 -8.77 28.70
CA GLY A 133 18.62 -9.58 28.98
C GLY A 133 18.37 -11.07 29.26
N LEU A 134 17.17 -11.58 29.01
CA LEU A 134 16.86 -13.02 29.14
C LEU A 134 17.53 -13.90 28.05
N GLY A 135 18.18 -13.30 27.05
CA GLY A 135 18.87 -14.01 25.97
C GLY A 135 18.02 -14.16 24.71
N MET A 136 18.30 -15.20 23.93
CA MET A 136 17.60 -15.47 22.67
C MET A 136 16.20 -16.04 22.94
N MET A 137 15.17 -15.43 22.35
CA MET A 137 13.79 -15.85 22.51
C MET A 137 13.11 -16.00 21.14
N THR A 138 12.28 -17.02 20.99
CA THR A 138 11.44 -17.21 19.81
C THR A 138 10.05 -16.67 20.10
N THR A 139 9.63 -15.64 19.36
CA THR A 139 8.25 -15.15 19.44
C THR A 139 7.42 -15.77 18.34
N VAL A 140 6.26 -16.30 18.72
CA VAL A 140 5.28 -16.88 17.81
C VAL A 140 4.08 -15.94 17.74
N THR A 141 3.72 -15.49 16.54
CA THR A 141 2.58 -14.58 16.36
C THR A 141 1.49 -15.22 15.51
N LEU A 142 0.26 -15.13 16.02
CA LEU A 142 -0.96 -15.58 15.34
C LEU A 142 -1.93 -14.39 15.22
N PRO A 143 -2.39 -14.03 14.02
CA PRO A 143 -3.31 -12.92 13.85
C PRO A 143 -4.72 -13.28 14.35
N VAL A 144 -5.32 -12.40 15.14
CA VAL A 144 -6.71 -12.52 15.60
C VAL A 144 -7.60 -11.70 14.69
N TYR A 145 -8.61 -12.33 14.10
CA TYR A 145 -9.56 -11.68 13.18
C TYR A 145 -10.90 -11.45 13.85
N ASN A 146 -11.50 -10.28 13.60
CA ASN A 146 -12.88 -10.02 13.98
C ASN A 146 -13.84 -10.79 13.04
N ARG A 147 -14.65 -11.69 13.61
CA ARG A 147 -15.57 -12.58 12.88
C ARG A 147 -17.01 -12.05 12.79
N THR A 148 -17.28 -10.81 13.22
CA THR A 148 -18.61 -10.23 13.09
C THR A 148 -18.94 -9.99 11.61
N LEU A 149 -19.63 -10.95 10.99
CA LEU A 149 -20.23 -10.86 9.66
C LEU A 149 -21.45 -9.93 9.74
N GLY A 150 -21.25 -8.62 9.58
CA GLY A 150 -22.36 -7.67 9.60
C GLY A 150 -21.96 -6.26 9.20
N THR A 151 -22.24 -5.91 7.94
CA THR A 151 -22.38 -4.54 7.41
C THR A 151 -21.30 -3.53 7.84
N VAL A 152 -20.11 -3.61 7.21
CA VAL A 152 -19.24 -2.43 7.12
C VAL A 152 -19.88 -1.47 6.11
N SER A 153 -20.64 -0.49 6.60
CA SER A 153 -20.99 0.69 5.83
C SER A 153 -19.69 1.43 5.47
N ARG A 154 -19.36 1.45 4.18
CA ARG A 154 -18.30 2.32 3.65
C ARG A 154 -18.71 3.78 3.90
N PRO A 155 -17.89 4.61 4.56
CA PRO A 155 -18.06 6.06 4.49
C PRO A 155 -17.83 6.57 3.07
#